data_AF-A0A1D2UI43-F1
#
_entry.id   AF-A0A1D2UI43-F1
#
_cell.length_a   1.000
_cell.length_b   1.000
_cell.length_c   1.000
_cell.angle_alpha   90.00
_cell.angle_beta   90.00
_cell.angle_gamma   90.00
#
_symmetry.space_group_name_H-M   'P 1'
#
loop_
_entity.id
_entity.type
_entity.pdbx_description
1 polymer ?
#
loop_
_entity_poly.entity_id
_entity_poly.type
_entity_poly.pdbx_seq_one_letter_code
_entity_poly.pdbx_strand_id
1 'polypeptide(L)'
;MTDYTCIVQTACGAVAGRESDGLRTFRSIAYARAPVGALRFQPPEPVEPWQGVHDACRPGPIAPQSPSRLASVMGDIDAPQSEDCLTLDLCTPATRAGSLKPVVVWLHGGAFSSGAGSLPWYSGEALARRGDVVFVSPNFRLGALGFLCLPGVAEGNMGLLDALAALRWVVANVAAFGGDPGRITLMGQSSGGSMIDALIDTPPARRLFQRAIVQSAPLGRPRQDRNEASAIGERYRSLVDERWRDDLRHAPVDVLLRAQGALAGSFRPPLGGTALPFMPVLPVAVDRGGGASMPGASAGAGAGADADADADADADADADAGAGAGTETGG
;
A
#
# COMPACT_ATOMS: atom_id res chain seq x y z
N MET A 1 17.94 6.67 29.42
CA MET A 1 17.88 5.23 29.12
C MET A 1 17.18 5.09 27.79
N THR A 2 17.75 4.34 26.86
CA THR A 2 17.14 4.07 25.57
C THR A 2 15.90 3.20 25.74
N ASP A 3 14.82 3.58 25.06
CA ASP A 3 13.47 2.99 25.17
C ASP A 3 13.34 1.63 24.44
N TYR A 4 14.32 1.28 23.59
CA TYR A 4 14.30 0.07 22.77
C TYR A 4 14.88 -1.14 23.51
N THR A 5 14.37 -2.34 23.19
CA THR A 5 14.82 -3.62 23.76
C THR A 5 15.27 -4.63 22.71
N CYS A 6 15.07 -4.35 21.41
CA CYS A 6 15.64 -5.14 20.32
C CYS A 6 16.13 -4.25 19.16
N ILE A 7 17.08 -4.76 18.37
CA ILE A 7 17.61 -4.11 17.16
C ILE A 7 17.60 -5.12 16.02
N VAL A 8 17.15 -4.69 14.85
CA VAL A 8 17.14 -5.47 13.60
C VAL A 8 17.93 -4.72 12.53
N GLN A 9 18.79 -5.43 11.80
CA GLN A 9 19.53 -4.87 10.66
C GLN A 9 18.68 -4.99 9.40
N THR A 10 18.47 -3.86 8.71
CA THR A 10 17.77 -3.79 7.42
C THR A 10 18.75 -3.35 6.32
N ALA A 11 18.33 -3.39 5.05
CA ALA A 11 19.15 -2.90 3.94
C ALA A 11 19.46 -1.40 4.04
N CYS A 12 18.61 -0.62 4.74
CA CYS A 12 18.77 0.83 4.89
C CYS A 12 19.48 1.22 6.20
N GLY A 13 19.71 0.29 7.12
CA GLY A 13 20.38 0.55 8.40
C GLY A 13 19.74 -0.20 9.58
N ALA A 14 20.27 0.06 10.78
CA ALA A 14 19.79 -0.56 12.01
C ALA A 14 18.50 0.09 12.50
N VAL A 15 17.52 -0.71 12.89
CA VAL A 15 16.22 -0.27 13.43
C VAL A 15 16.05 -0.82 14.84
N ALA A 16 15.84 0.07 15.80
CA ALA A 16 15.52 -0.26 17.18
C ALA A 16 14.00 -0.36 17.40
N GLY A 17 13.55 -1.38 18.11
CA GLY A 17 12.14 -1.59 18.45
C GLY A 17 11.96 -2.05 19.89
N ARG A 18 10.72 -2.38 20.24
CA ARG A 18 10.36 -2.90 21.57
C ARG A 18 9.98 -4.37 21.47
N GLU A 19 10.50 -5.16 22.39
CA GLU A 19 10.07 -6.53 22.68
C GLU A 19 9.28 -6.52 24.00
N SER A 20 8.02 -6.96 23.96
CA SER A 20 7.13 -7.14 25.12
C SER A 20 6.14 -8.27 24.84
N ASP A 21 5.82 -9.07 25.86
CA ASP A 21 4.77 -10.11 25.79
C ASP A 21 4.89 -11.05 24.58
N GLY A 22 6.14 -11.43 24.27
CA GLY A 22 6.46 -12.32 23.16
C GLY A 22 6.29 -11.72 21.76
N LEU A 23 6.15 -10.39 21.65
CA LEU A 23 6.09 -9.65 20.39
C LEU A 23 7.24 -8.66 20.28
N ARG A 24 7.74 -8.46 19.07
CA ARG A 24 8.57 -7.31 18.69
C ARG A 24 7.74 -6.33 17.87
N THR A 25 7.76 -5.07 18.26
CA THR A 25 7.09 -3.97 17.58
C THR A 25 8.08 -2.91 17.14
N PHE A 26 7.89 -2.45 15.92
CA PHE A 26 8.63 -1.36 15.30
C PHE A 26 7.61 -0.40 14.71
N ARG A 27 7.76 0.88 15.00
CA ARG A 27 6.81 1.93 14.66
C ARG A 27 7.52 3.01 13.84
N SER A 28 6.88 3.45 12.76
CA SER A 28 7.39 4.51 11.89
C SER A 28 8.77 4.23 11.27
N ILE A 29 8.93 3.07 10.65
CA ILE A 29 10.09 2.79 9.80
C ILE A 29 9.85 3.45 8.44
N ALA A 30 10.74 4.35 8.01
CA ALA A 30 10.65 4.96 6.68
C ALA A 30 10.88 3.90 5.58
N TYR A 31 9.97 3.82 4.61
CA TYR A 31 10.12 2.98 3.43
C TYR A 31 10.39 3.77 2.15
N ALA A 32 10.15 5.09 2.17
CA ALA A 32 10.48 6.02 1.10
C ALA A 32 10.87 7.39 1.69
N ARG A 33 11.55 8.24 0.90
CA ARG A 33 11.87 9.62 1.27
C ARG A 33 10.59 10.43 1.51
N ALA A 34 10.66 11.38 2.43
CA ALA A 34 9.57 12.32 2.68
C ALA A 34 9.13 13.02 1.38
N PRO A 35 7.85 12.90 0.96
CA PRO A 35 7.33 13.45 -0.30
C PRO A 35 7.02 14.95 -0.20
N VAL A 36 7.99 15.74 0.28
CA VAL A 36 7.88 17.19 0.49
C VAL A 36 8.59 17.98 -0.60
N GLY A 37 8.21 19.25 -0.77
CA GLY A 37 8.84 20.18 -1.71
C GLY A 37 8.84 19.62 -3.14
N ALA A 38 10.03 19.45 -3.73
CA ALA A 38 10.18 18.91 -5.08
C ALA A 38 9.61 17.48 -5.25
N LEU A 39 9.58 16.69 -4.17
CA LEU A 39 9.03 15.33 -4.15
C LEU A 39 7.51 15.29 -3.97
N ARG A 40 6.87 16.44 -3.69
CA ARG A 40 5.41 16.51 -3.64
C ARG A 40 4.85 16.17 -5.03
N PHE A 41 3.85 15.29 -5.05
CA PHE A 41 3.24 14.72 -6.25
C PHE A 41 4.18 13.90 -7.15
N GLN A 42 5.38 13.57 -6.69
CA GLN A 42 6.30 12.68 -7.41
C GLN A 42 6.20 11.23 -6.90
N PRO A 43 6.53 10.23 -7.74
CA PRO A 43 6.67 8.85 -7.28
C PRO A 43 7.56 8.75 -6.04
N PRO A 44 7.28 7.84 -5.09
CA PRO A 44 8.10 7.66 -3.90
C PRO A 44 9.53 7.27 -4.28
N GLU A 45 10.50 7.93 -3.67
CA GLU A 45 11.92 7.63 -3.87
C GLU A 45 12.46 6.76 -2.72
N PRO A 46 13.43 5.86 -2.97
CA PRO A 46 14.04 5.03 -1.92
C PRO A 46 14.66 5.86 -0.81
N VAL A 47 14.56 5.38 0.44
CA VAL A 47 15.23 5.99 1.60
C VAL A 47 16.75 5.87 1.43
N GLU A 48 17.47 6.94 1.72
CA GLU A 48 18.93 6.92 1.83
C GLU A 48 19.34 6.08 3.05
N PRO A 49 20.33 5.17 2.93
CA PRO A 49 20.83 4.44 4.07
C PRO A 49 21.28 5.38 5.20
N TRP A 50 20.89 5.08 6.43
CA TRP A 50 21.27 5.88 7.60
C TRP A 50 22.40 5.21 8.40
N GLN A 51 23.19 6.06 9.06
CA GLN A 51 24.20 5.60 10.03
C GLN A 51 23.61 5.56 11.43
N GLY A 52 24.09 4.65 12.27
CA GLY A 52 23.59 4.46 13.63
C GLY A 52 22.27 3.69 13.67
N VAL A 53 21.46 3.96 14.69
CA VAL A 53 20.22 3.20 14.99
C VAL A 53 19.01 4.12 14.89
N HIS A 54 18.07 3.79 14.00
CA HIS A 54 16.77 4.47 13.90
C HIS A 54 15.86 4.01 15.04
N ASP A 55 15.39 4.93 15.88
CA ASP A 55 14.47 4.61 16.97
C ASP A 55 13.04 4.47 16.44
N ALA A 56 12.60 3.22 16.25
CA ALA A 56 11.25 2.86 15.84
C ALA A 56 10.40 2.42 17.03
N CYS A 57 10.55 3.02 18.21
CA CYS A 57 9.74 2.69 19.40
C CYS A 57 8.46 3.53 19.53
N ARG A 58 8.26 4.53 18.69
CA ARG A 58 7.17 5.52 18.80
C ARG A 58 6.44 5.68 17.47
N PRO A 59 5.12 5.92 17.49
CA PRO A 59 4.38 6.24 16.28
C PRO A 59 4.90 7.56 15.69
N GLY A 60 4.99 7.60 14.37
CA GLY A 60 5.26 8.82 13.61
C GLY A 60 3.96 9.48 13.13
N PRO A 61 4.08 10.59 12.39
CA PRO A 61 2.92 11.31 11.87
C PRO A 61 2.18 10.48 10.81
N ILE A 62 0.87 10.71 10.72
CA ILE A 62 0.02 10.19 9.65
C ILE A 62 0.01 11.14 8.45
N ALA A 63 -0.45 10.65 7.29
CA ALA A 63 -0.60 11.47 6.09
C ALA A 63 -1.58 12.64 6.34
N PRO A 64 -1.36 13.82 5.76
CA PRO A 64 -2.25 14.95 5.96
C PRO A 64 -3.64 14.67 5.42
N GLN A 65 -4.65 14.95 6.24
CA GLN A 65 -6.04 14.60 5.99
C GLN A 65 -7.00 15.48 6.77
N SER A 66 -8.18 15.72 6.19
CA SER A 66 -9.30 16.32 6.90
C SER A 66 -9.94 15.30 7.87
N PRO A 67 -10.79 15.75 8.82
CA PRO A 67 -11.56 14.84 9.66
C PRO A 67 -12.27 13.76 8.84
N SER A 68 -12.26 12.53 9.35
CA SER A 68 -12.87 11.41 8.64
C SER A 68 -14.38 11.60 8.51
N ARG A 69 -14.96 11.18 7.38
CA ARG A 69 -16.41 11.09 7.21
C ARG A 69 -17.10 10.17 8.23
N LEU A 70 -16.33 9.31 8.89
CA LEU A 70 -16.81 8.39 9.92
C LEU A 70 -16.57 8.90 11.34
N ALA A 71 -16.07 10.14 11.51
CA ALA A 71 -15.72 10.70 12.82
C ALA A 71 -16.89 10.63 13.83
N SER A 72 -18.12 10.85 13.38
CA SER A 72 -19.31 10.79 14.25
C SER A 72 -19.62 9.38 14.80
N VAL A 73 -19.03 8.32 14.23
CA VAL A 73 -19.27 6.92 14.64
C VAL A 73 -17.99 6.28 15.20
N MET A 74 -16.84 6.61 14.62
CA MET A 74 -15.54 6.01 14.98
C MET A 74 -14.68 6.90 15.88
N GLY A 75 -15.11 8.13 16.15
CA GLY A 75 -14.30 9.16 16.80
C GLY A 75 -13.33 9.85 15.83
N ASP A 76 -12.76 10.96 16.29
CA ASP A 76 -11.76 11.70 15.54
C ASP A 76 -10.44 10.93 15.48
N ILE A 77 -9.73 11.08 14.35
CA ILE A 77 -8.35 10.63 14.23
C ILE A 77 -7.46 11.72 14.84
N ASP A 78 -7.12 11.55 16.11
CA ASP A 78 -6.22 12.43 16.84
C ASP A 78 -4.77 11.90 16.76
N ALA A 79 -4.07 12.27 15.69
CA ALA A 79 -2.66 11.96 15.51
C ALA A 79 -1.94 13.11 14.80
N PRO A 80 -0.65 13.37 15.10
CA PRO A 80 0.15 14.34 14.36
C PRO A 80 0.13 14.04 12.86
N GLN A 81 -0.01 15.08 12.05
CA GLN A 81 -0.03 14.95 10.59
C GLN A 81 1.21 15.61 9.99
N SER A 82 1.80 14.97 8.98
CA SER A 82 2.93 15.50 8.23
C SER A 82 2.95 14.88 6.84
N GLU A 83 3.44 15.60 5.84
CA GLU A 83 3.72 15.00 4.53
C GLU A 83 4.85 13.97 4.60
N ASP A 84 5.74 14.07 5.59
CA ASP A 84 6.71 13.02 5.94
C ASP A 84 6.00 11.85 6.65
N CYS A 85 5.16 11.13 5.88
CA CYS A 85 4.31 10.06 6.38
C CYS A 85 4.57 8.71 5.72
N LEU A 86 5.56 8.58 4.84
CA LEU A 86 5.86 7.35 4.10
C LEU A 86 6.63 6.35 4.97
N THR A 87 5.94 5.91 6.03
CA THR A 87 6.46 5.02 7.06
C THR A 87 5.52 3.83 7.26
N LEU A 88 6.05 2.75 7.82
CA LEU A 88 5.28 1.56 8.16
C LEU A 88 5.50 1.16 9.62
N ASP A 89 4.47 0.56 10.19
CA ASP A 89 4.56 -0.15 11.46
C ASP A 89 4.69 -1.66 11.18
N LEU A 90 5.47 -2.35 12.01
CA LEU A 90 5.70 -3.80 11.92
C LEU A 90 5.56 -4.44 13.30
N CYS A 91 4.80 -5.53 13.37
CA CYS A 91 4.69 -6.38 14.54
C CYS A 91 4.98 -7.83 14.16
N THR A 92 5.82 -8.51 14.95
CA THR A 92 6.20 -9.90 14.70
C THR A 92 6.34 -10.65 16.02
N PRO A 93 5.98 -11.94 16.10
CA PRO A 93 6.31 -12.77 17.25
C PRO A 93 7.82 -12.79 17.52
N ALA A 94 8.21 -12.73 18.79
CA ALA A 94 9.60 -12.89 19.21
C ALA A 94 10.00 -14.38 19.11
N THR A 95 10.19 -14.89 17.89
CA THR A 95 10.56 -16.30 17.68
C THR A 95 12.04 -16.53 17.53
N ARG A 96 12.42 -17.79 17.79
CA ARG A 96 13.76 -18.34 17.62
C ARG A 96 14.18 -18.30 16.15
N ALA A 97 15.46 -18.02 15.89
CA ALA A 97 16.03 -17.98 14.56
C ALA A 97 15.76 -19.28 13.78
N GLY A 98 15.43 -19.16 12.49
CA GLY A 98 15.38 -20.30 11.54
C GLY A 98 14.00 -20.65 10.95
N SER A 99 12.89 -20.11 11.45
CA SER A 99 11.58 -20.27 10.80
C SER A 99 10.98 -18.93 10.35
N LEU A 100 10.92 -18.72 9.04
CA LEU A 100 10.27 -17.55 8.46
C LEU A 100 8.74 -17.71 8.48
N LYS A 101 8.04 -16.63 8.84
CA LYS A 101 6.59 -16.60 9.03
C LYS A 101 5.85 -16.01 7.85
N PRO A 102 4.59 -16.38 7.60
CA PRO A 102 3.74 -15.63 6.68
C PRO A 102 3.72 -14.15 7.02
N VAL A 103 3.64 -13.30 6.00
CA VAL A 103 3.59 -11.85 6.14
C VAL A 103 2.22 -11.36 5.71
N VAL A 104 1.58 -10.53 6.54
CA VAL A 104 0.35 -9.82 6.22
C VAL A 104 0.68 -8.34 6.08
N VAL A 105 0.37 -7.75 4.93
CA VAL A 105 0.52 -6.31 4.69
C VAL A 105 -0.88 -5.68 4.64
N TRP A 106 -1.17 -4.80 5.60
CA TRP A 106 -2.46 -4.15 5.76
C TRP A 106 -2.54 -2.82 5.02
N LEU A 107 -3.47 -2.70 4.06
CA LEU A 107 -3.81 -1.43 3.40
C LEU A 107 -5.11 -0.88 4.00
N HIS A 108 -5.02 0.28 4.63
CA HIS A 108 -6.13 0.86 5.38
C HIS A 108 -7.24 1.44 4.47
N GLY A 109 -8.46 1.48 5.02
CA GLY A 109 -9.61 2.14 4.42
C GLY A 109 -9.59 3.65 4.62
N GLY A 110 -10.76 4.30 4.47
CA GLY A 110 -10.90 5.75 4.65
C GLY A 110 -11.10 6.53 3.34
N ALA A 111 -11.57 5.83 2.30
CA ALA A 111 -12.04 6.42 1.05
C ALA A 111 -10.99 7.30 0.37
N PHE A 112 -9.73 6.86 0.43
CA PHE A 112 -8.54 7.55 -0.10
C PHE A 112 -8.28 8.94 0.48
N SER A 113 -9.02 9.40 1.50
CA SER A 113 -8.98 10.78 1.99
C SER A 113 -8.71 10.91 3.49
N SER A 114 -8.84 9.81 4.22
CA SER A 114 -8.51 9.71 5.65
C SER A 114 -8.02 8.28 5.97
N GLY A 115 -7.54 8.07 7.20
CA GLY A 115 -6.99 6.81 7.70
C GLY A 115 -5.46 6.83 7.80
N ALA A 116 -4.94 5.79 8.43
CA ALA A 116 -3.51 5.48 8.52
C ALA A 116 -3.34 4.02 8.92
N GLY A 117 -2.24 3.39 8.48
CA GLY A 117 -1.83 2.05 8.91
C GLY A 117 -1.37 2.01 10.36
N SER A 118 -0.93 3.14 10.91
CA SER A 118 -0.45 3.25 12.30
C SER A 118 -1.54 3.44 13.36
N LEU A 119 -2.82 3.48 12.98
CA LEU A 119 -3.92 3.71 13.91
C LEU A 119 -4.07 2.56 14.91
N PRO A 120 -4.35 2.84 16.21
CA PRO A 120 -4.43 1.79 17.24
C PRO A 120 -5.42 0.67 16.96
N TRP A 121 -6.56 0.97 16.33
CA TRP A 121 -7.57 -0.04 15.98
C TRP A 121 -7.16 -0.97 14.84
N TYR A 122 -6.05 -0.68 14.14
CA TYR A 122 -5.43 -1.59 13.18
C TYR A 122 -4.18 -2.28 13.76
N SER A 123 -3.99 -2.23 15.08
CA SER A 123 -2.86 -2.91 15.72
C SER A 123 -2.79 -4.39 15.28
N GLY A 124 -1.65 -4.75 14.71
CA GLY A 124 -1.37 -6.11 14.25
C GLY A 124 -1.07 -7.10 15.38
N GLU A 125 -0.94 -6.66 16.63
CA GLU A 125 -0.41 -7.48 17.73
C GLU A 125 -1.23 -8.75 17.99
N ALA A 126 -2.57 -8.63 17.97
CA ALA A 126 -3.44 -9.78 18.21
C ALA A 126 -3.31 -10.83 17.08
N LEU A 127 -3.20 -10.36 15.84
CA LEU A 127 -3.06 -11.22 14.68
C LEU A 127 -1.66 -11.84 14.62
N ALA A 128 -0.62 -11.07 14.88
CA ALA A 128 0.76 -11.55 14.99
C ALA A 128 0.87 -12.65 16.05
N ARG A 129 0.34 -12.40 17.25
CA ARG A 129 0.41 -13.35 18.39
C ARG A 129 -0.39 -14.63 18.15
N ARG A 130 -1.63 -14.52 17.67
CA ARG A 130 -2.53 -15.68 17.52
C ARG A 130 -2.34 -16.44 16.21
N GLY A 131 -2.00 -15.73 15.14
CA GLY A 131 -1.83 -16.29 13.80
C GLY A 131 -0.40 -16.70 13.48
N ASP A 132 0.57 -16.38 14.35
CA ASP A 132 2.00 -16.59 14.12
C ASP A 132 2.49 -15.98 12.79
N VAL A 133 2.15 -14.70 12.57
CA VAL A 133 2.46 -13.95 11.34
C VAL A 133 3.24 -12.68 11.62
N VAL A 134 4.01 -12.20 10.64
CA VAL A 134 4.48 -10.82 10.62
C VAL A 134 3.38 -9.93 10.07
N PHE A 135 3.00 -8.89 10.80
CA PHE A 135 2.03 -7.90 10.36
C PHE A 135 2.71 -6.58 10.06
N VAL A 136 2.45 -6.01 8.88
CA VAL A 136 3.02 -4.75 8.42
C VAL A 136 1.88 -3.81 8.01
N SER A 137 1.88 -2.57 8.48
CA SER A 137 0.86 -1.57 8.13
C SER A 137 1.51 -0.25 7.68
N PRO A 138 1.65 -0.02 6.37
CA PRO A 138 2.14 1.25 5.84
C PRO A 138 1.11 2.38 5.96
N ASN A 139 1.61 3.58 6.19
CA ASN A 139 0.96 4.84 5.83
C ASN A 139 1.32 5.19 4.38
N PHE A 140 0.41 5.84 3.64
CA PHE A 140 0.63 6.29 2.27
C PHE A 140 -0.09 7.61 2.02
N ARG A 141 0.27 8.36 0.97
CA ARG A 141 -0.38 9.65 0.67
C ARG A 141 -1.86 9.47 0.35
N LEU A 142 -2.66 10.46 0.76
CA LEU A 142 -4.11 10.49 0.62
C LEU A 142 -4.56 11.74 -0.14
N GLY A 143 -5.81 11.73 -0.60
CA GLY A 143 -6.49 12.87 -1.19
C GLY A 143 -5.75 13.40 -2.42
N ALA A 144 -5.72 14.73 -2.56
CA ALA A 144 -4.96 15.40 -3.60
C ALA A 144 -3.47 15.05 -3.56
N LEU A 145 -2.87 14.91 -2.37
CA LEU A 145 -1.44 14.54 -2.23
C LEU A 145 -1.15 13.14 -2.78
N GLY A 146 -2.12 12.22 -2.70
CA GLY A 146 -1.97 10.83 -3.12
C GLY A 146 -2.52 10.51 -4.52
N PHE A 147 -3.52 11.24 -5.02
CA PHE A 147 -4.26 10.80 -6.20
C PHE A 147 -4.65 11.94 -7.16
N LEU A 148 -4.12 13.16 -6.97
CA LEU A 148 -4.31 14.23 -7.95
C LEU A 148 -3.74 13.82 -9.31
N CYS A 149 -4.59 13.85 -10.33
CA CYS A 149 -4.20 13.78 -11.74
C CYS A 149 -4.37 15.17 -12.34
N LEU A 150 -3.27 15.83 -12.66
CA LEU A 150 -3.24 17.18 -13.22
C LEU A 150 -1.99 17.29 -14.10
N PRO A 151 -2.13 17.25 -15.45
CA PRO A 151 -1.00 17.26 -16.37
C PRO A 151 0.01 18.37 -16.07
N GLY A 152 1.30 18.02 -16.07
CA GLY A 152 2.40 18.94 -15.74
C GLY A 152 2.63 19.17 -14.24
N VAL A 153 1.71 18.72 -13.37
CA VAL A 153 1.83 18.85 -11.91
C VAL A 153 1.91 17.50 -11.22
N ALA A 154 0.96 16.60 -11.48
CA ALA A 154 0.78 15.32 -10.81
C ALA A 154 0.19 14.26 -11.76
N GLU A 155 0.77 13.06 -11.79
CA GLU A 155 0.36 12.00 -12.74
C GLU A 155 -0.76 11.08 -12.22
N GLY A 156 -1.30 11.36 -11.03
CA GLY A 156 -2.20 10.47 -10.31
C GLY A 156 -1.48 9.32 -9.60
N ASN A 157 -2.21 8.57 -8.76
CA ASN A 157 -1.76 7.32 -8.15
C ASN A 157 -0.52 7.34 -7.24
N MET A 158 -0.07 8.50 -6.77
CA MET A 158 1.05 8.59 -5.82
C MET A 158 0.85 7.70 -4.58
N GLY A 159 -0.35 7.67 -3.98
CA GLY A 159 -0.67 6.80 -2.85
C GLY A 159 -0.66 5.30 -3.19
N LEU A 160 -0.96 4.94 -4.45
CA LEU A 160 -0.83 3.55 -4.91
C LEU A 160 0.63 3.16 -5.13
N LEU A 161 1.44 4.08 -5.67
CA LEU A 161 2.88 3.90 -5.82
C LEU A 161 3.58 3.85 -4.46
N ASP A 162 3.10 4.59 -3.46
CA ASP A 162 3.55 4.51 -2.07
C ASP A 162 3.34 3.10 -1.49
N ALA A 163 2.13 2.54 -1.66
CA ALA A 163 1.85 1.18 -1.23
C ALA A 163 2.72 0.14 -1.97
N LEU A 164 3.00 0.35 -3.25
CA LEU A 164 3.93 -0.48 -4.02
C LEU A 164 5.37 -0.36 -3.50
N ALA A 165 5.83 0.84 -3.14
CA ALA A 165 7.14 1.07 -2.55
C ALA A 165 7.26 0.41 -1.16
N ALA A 166 6.24 0.52 -0.32
CA ALA A 166 6.17 -0.19 0.95
C ALA A 166 6.23 -1.71 0.75
N LEU A 167 5.54 -2.25 -0.26
CA LEU A 167 5.58 -3.68 -0.56
C LEU A 167 6.97 -4.14 -1.04
N ARG A 168 7.66 -3.33 -1.84
CA ARG A 168 9.07 -3.59 -2.23
C ARG A 168 9.99 -3.56 -1.01
N TRP A 169 9.78 -2.61 -0.09
CA TRP A 169 10.52 -2.56 1.17
C TRP A 169 10.29 -3.84 1.99
N VAL A 170 9.04 -4.32 2.09
CA VAL A 170 8.70 -5.56 2.79
C VAL A 170 9.44 -6.74 2.16
N VAL A 171 9.38 -6.92 0.84
CA VAL A 171 10.10 -8.01 0.14
C VAL A 171 11.61 -7.96 0.43
N ALA A 172 12.21 -6.76 0.47
CA ALA A 172 13.64 -6.61 0.68
C ALA A 172 14.08 -6.83 2.15
N ASN A 173 13.22 -6.56 3.14
CA ASN A 173 13.66 -6.44 4.54
C ASN A 173 12.97 -7.41 5.51
N VAL A 174 11.78 -7.94 5.19
CA VAL A 174 10.94 -8.64 6.18
C VAL A 174 11.57 -9.91 6.73
N ALA A 175 12.51 -10.53 5.99
CA ALA A 175 13.30 -11.67 6.46
C ALA A 175 14.11 -11.36 7.73
N ALA A 176 14.64 -10.14 7.85
CA ALA A 176 15.36 -9.70 9.05
C ALA A 176 14.43 -9.59 10.28
N PHE A 177 13.13 -9.43 10.05
CA PHE A 177 12.08 -9.39 11.08
C PHE A 177 11.42 -10.77 11.29
N GLY A 178 11.94 -11.84 10.66
CA GLY A 178 11.41 -13.20 10.77
C GLY A 178 10.24 -13.51 9.84
N GLY A 179 9.96 -12.67 8.83
CA GLY A 179 8.93 -12.91 7.83
C GLY A 179 9.46 -13.53 6.54
N ASP A 180 8.64 -14.30 5.86
CA ASP A 180 8.95 -14.95 4.60
C ASP A 180 8.53 -14.05 3.42
N PRO A 181 9.48 -13.48 2.65
CA PRO A 181 9.16 -12.64 1.49
C PRO A 181 8.46 -13.42 0.37
N GLY A 182 8.49 -14.75 0.38
CA GLY A 182 7.75 -15.63 -0.52
C GLY A 182 6.32 -15.96 -0.07
N ARG A 183 5.89 -15.49 1.11
CA ARG A 183 4.55 -15.77 1.68
C ARG A 183 3.86 -14.50 2.19
N ILE A 184 3.73 -13.52 1.31
CA ILE A 184 3.05 -12.25 1.54
C ILE A 184 1.56 -12.34 1.14
N THR A 185 0.71 -11.91 2.05
CA THR A 185 -0.74 -11.70 1.86
C THR A 185 -1.05 -10.21 1.99
N LEU A 186 -1.59 -9.60 0.95
CA LEU A 186 -2.19 -8.28 1.07
C LEU A 186 -3.56 -8.42 1.76
N MET A 187 -3.85 -7.57 2.72
CA MET A 187 -5.13 -7.52 3.41
C MET A 187 -5.60 -6.06 3.47
N GLY A 188 -6.85 -5.78 3.13
CA GLY A 188 -7.29 -4.39 3.08
C GLY A 188 -8.80 -4.22 3.08
N GLN A 189 -9.25 -3.07 3.59
CA GLN A 189 -10.67 -2.77 3.76
C GLN A 189 -11.07 -1.50 3.00
N SER A 190 -12.28 -1.50 2.41
CA SER A 190 -12.83 -0.36 1.66
C SER A 190 -11.85 0.14 0.59
N SER A 191 -11.38 1.39 0.67
CA SER A 191 -10.37 1.94 -0.25
C SER A 191 -9.07 1.14 -0.26
N GLY A 192 -8.66 0.56 0.88
CA GLY A 192 -7.49 -0.32 0.93
C GLY A 192 -7.71 -1.62 0.14
N GLY A 193 -8.93 -2.15 0.15
CA GLY A 193 -9.32 -3.27 -0.71
C GLY A 193 -9.33 -2.88 -2.20
N SER A 194 -9.79 -1.67 -2.54
CA SER A 194 -9.66 -1.12 -3.89
C SER A 194 -8.20 -0.89 -4.32
N MET A 195 -7.29 -0.58 -3.40
CA MET A 195 -5.85 -0.53 -3.70
C MET A 195 -5.30 -1.91 -4.02
N ILE A 196 -5.68 -2.95 -3.26
CA ILE A 196 -5.28 -4.34 -3.56
C ILE A 196 -5.74 -4.74 -4.96
N ASP A 197 -6.98 -4.44 -5.29
CA ASP A 197 -7.56 -4.70 -6.60
C ASP A 197 -6.79 -3.98 -7.73
N ALA A 198 -6.44 -2.71 -7.54
CA ALA A 198 -5.57 -1.99 -8.49
C ALA A 198 -4.13 -2.57 -8.57
N LEU A 199 -3.58 -3.08 -7.47
CA LEU A 199 -2.26 -3.73 -7.44
C LEU A 199 -2.27 -5.09 -8.15
N ILE A 200 -3.37 -5.84 -8.09
CA ILE A 200 -3.56 -7.09 -8.86
C ILE A 200 -3.48 -6.80 -10.37
N ASP A 201 -4.07 -5.68 -10.80
CA ASP A 201 -4.05 -5.20 -12.19
C ASP A 201 -2.72 -4.54 -12.60
N THR A 202 -1.77 -4.42 -11.68
CA THR A 202 -0.46 -3.78 -11.89
C THR A 202 0.64 -4.85 -12.00
N PRO A 203 1.14 -5.19 -13.21
CA PRO A 203 2.05 -6.32 -13.40
C PRO A 203 3.31 -6.31 -12.52
N PRO A 204 3.99 -5.16 -12.30
CA PRO A 204 5.13 -5.10 -11.37
C PRO A 204 4.77 -5.44 -9.91
N ALA A 205 3.54 -5.17 -9.49
CA ALA A 205 3.08 -5.43 -8.12
C ALA A 205 2.67 -6.90 -7.92
N ARG A 206 2.08 -7.54 -8.94
CA ARG A 206 1.56 -8.92 -8.88
C ARG A 206 2.61 -9.97 -8.50
N ARG A 207 3.90 -9.68 -8.68
CA ARG A 207 5.00 -10.58 -8.32
C ARG A 207 5.48 -10.44 -6.86
N LEU A 208 4.99 -9.43 -6.15
CA LEU A 208 5.45 -9.08 -4.81
C LEU A 208 4.56 -9.65 -3.69
N PHE A 209 3.43 -10.28 -4.02
CA PHE A 209 2.54 -10.92 -3.06
C PHE A 209 1.87 -12.16 -3.69
N GLN A 210 1.45 -13.10 -2.84
CA GLN A 210 0.91 -14.39 -3.30
C GLN A 210 -0.58 -14.53 -3.02
N ARG A 211 -1.13 -13.76 -2.07
CA ARG A 211 -2.53 -13.86 -1.63
C ARG A 211 -3.12 -12.47 -1.36
N ALA A 212 -4.44 -12.37 -1.44
CA ALA A 212 -5.18 -11.14 -1.20
C ALA A 212 -6.43 -11.42 -0.35
N ILE A 213 -6.70 -10.56 0.62
CA ILE A 213 -7.93 -10.51 1.42
C ILE A 213 -8.55 -9.13 1.21
N VAL A 214 -9.69 -9.08 0.52
CA VAL A 214 -10.37 -7.84 0.13
C VAL A 214 -11.68 -7.70 0.90
N GLN A 215 -11.75 -6.73 1.82
CA GLN A 215 -12.88 -6.56 2.74
C GLN A 215 -13.71 -5.34 2.36
N SER A 216 -14.98 -5.53 2.01
CA SER A 216 -15.92 -4.43 1.75
C SER A 216 -15.42 -3.40 0.72
N ALA A 217 -14.64 -3.84 -0.27
CA ALA A 217 -14.19 -2.98 -1.35
C ALA A 217 -15.33 -2.74 -2.34
N PRO A 218 -15.54 -1.50 -2.82
CA PRO A 218 -16.56 -1.19 -3.82
C PRO A 218 -16.12 -1.64 -5.23
N LEU A 219 -15.88 -2.93 -5.45
CA LEU A 219 -15.35 -3.47 -6.72
C LEU A 219 -16.30 -3.24 -7.91
N GLY A 220 -17.59 -3.06 -7.66
CA GLY A 220 -18.58 -2.70 -8.69
C GLY A 220 -18.56 -1.23 -9.09
N ARG A 221 -17.75 -0.38 -8.45
CA ARG A 221 -17.57 1.01 -8.85
C ARG A 221 -16.53 1.08 -9.99
N PRO A 222 -16.85 1.69 -11.14
CA PRO A 222 -15.86 1.90 -12.18
C PRO A 222 -14.71 2.74 -11.62
N ARG A 223 -13.48 2.35 -11.95
CA ARG A 223 -12.29 3.14 -11.64
C ARG A 223 -12.27 4.39 -12.52
N GLN A 224 -11.63 5.46 -12.06
CA GLN A 224 -11.50 6.69 -12.84
C GLN A 224 -10.58 6.47 -14.03
N ASP A 225 -11.00 6.92 -15.21
CA ASP A 225 -10.10 7.09 -16.33
C ASP A 225 -9.30 8.39 -16.18
N ARG A 226 -8.22 8.51 -16.96
CA ARG A 226 -7.29 9.65 -16.88
C ARG A 226 -7.94 10.99 -17.28
N ASN A 227 -8.89 10.99 -18.21
CA ASN A 227 -9.56 12.21 -18.66
C ASN A 227 -10.51 12.73 -17.58
N GLU A 228 -11.30 11.84 -16.98
CA GLU A 228 -12.15 12.16 -15.84
C GLU A 228 -11.28 12.68 -14.68
N ALA A 229 -10.23 11.95 -14.31
CA ALA A 229 -9.34 12.35 -13.22
C ALA A 229 -8.67 13.71 -13.47
N SER A 230 -8.27 14.00 -14.71
CA SER A 230 -7.69 15.29 -15.08
C SER A 230 -8.70 16.43 -15.02
N ALA A 231 -9.94 16.21 -15.46
CA ALA A 231 -11.01 17.20 -15.33
C ALA A 231 -11.32 17.52 -13.86
N ILE A 232 -11.26 16.51 -12.99
CA ILE A 232 -11.40 16.67 -11.54
C ILE A 232 -10.19 17.43 -10.97
N GLY A 233 -8.97 17.14 -11.43
CA GLY A 233 -7.76 17.86 -11.05
C GLY A 233 -7.80 19.34 -11.43
N GLU A 234 -8.37 19.67 -12.58
CA GLU A 234 -8.56 21.07 -13.01
C GLU A 234 -9.60 21.79 -12.15
N ARG A 235 -10.70 21.10 -11.82
CA ARG A 235 -11.70 21.63 -10.88
C ARG A 235 -11.13 21.80 -9.47
N TYR A 236 -10.27 20.89 -9.03
CA TYR A 236 -9.54 21.03 -7.78
C TYR A 236 -8.65 22.27 -7.81
N ARG A 237 -7.84 22.44 -8.87
CA ARG A 237 -6.94 23.59 -9.04
C ARG A 237 -7.69 24.92 -8.99
N SER A 238 -8.88 25.03 -9.59
CA SER A 238 -9.67 26.27 -9.55
C SER A 238 -10.21 26.63 -8.16
N LEU A 239 -10.34 25.65 -7.26
CA LEU A 239 -10.76 25.83 -5.87
C LEU A 239 -9.60 26.13 -4.91
N VAL A 240 -8.35 25.96 -5.36
CA VAL A 240 -7.17 26.37 -4.59
C VAL A 240 -7.10 27.90 -4.55
N ASP A 241 -6.61 28.43 -3.42
CA ASP A 241 -6.32 29.86 -3.25
C ASP A 241 -5.46 30.35 -4.43
N GLU A 242 -5.85 31.49 -5.02
CA GLU A 242 -5.25 32.01 -6.25
C GLU A 242 -3.74 32.14 -6.20
N ARG A 243 -3.17 32.41 -5.02
CA ARG A 243 -1.72 32.53 -4.80
C ARG A 243 -0.95 31.24 -5.07
N TRP A 244 -1.64 30.10 -5.01
CA TRP A 244 -1.04 28.77 -5.06
C TRP A 244 -1.48 27.93 -6.26
N ARG A 245 -2.44 28.39 -7.07
CA ARG A 245 -3.02 27.59 -8.18
C ARG A 245 -1.99 27.12 -9.21
N ASP A 246 -0.99 27.95 -9.47
CA ASP A 246 0.06 27.66 -10.45
C ASP A 246 1.31 27.02 -9.81
N ASP A 247 1.34 26.90 -8.48
CA ASP A 247 2.44 26.27 -7.74
C ASP A 247 1.93 25.43 -6.55
N LEU A 248 1.16 24.39 -6.88
CA LEU A 248 0.61 23.45 -5.89
C LEU A 248 1.71 22.72 -5.10
N ARG A 249 2.94 22.66 -5.63
CA ARG A 249 4.08 21.97 -4.98
C ARG A 249 4.56 22.70 -3.73
N HIS A 250 4.44 24.02 -3.69
CA HIS A 250 4.85 24.84 -2.54
C HIS A 250 3.67 25.33 -1.68
N ALA A 251 2.43 25.03 -2.09
CA ALA A 251 1.24 25.37 -1.33
C ALA A 251 1.27 24.82 0.11
N PRO A 252 0.83 25.58 1.12
CA PRO A 252 0.59 25.05 2.45
C PRO A 252 -0.43 23.90 2.40
N VAL A 253 -0.18 22.84 3.18
CA VAL A 253 -1.01 21.63 3.16
C VAL A 253 -2.47 21.93 3.53
N ASP A 254 -2.70 22.86 4.46
CA ASP A 254 -4.04 23.28 4.86
C ASP A 254 -4.80 23.97 3.72
N VAL A 255 -4.12 24.68 2.81
CA VAL A 255 -4.72 25.26 1.60
C VAL A 255 -5.20 24.13 0.67
N LEU A 256 -4.37 23.11 0.47
CA LEU A 256 -4.71 21.94 -0.36
C LEU A 256 -5.90 21.17 0.22
N LEU A 257 -5.89 20.92 1.54
CA LEU A 257 -6.98 20.23 2.23
C LEU A 257 -8.29 21.01 2.21
N ARG A 258 -8.26 22.35 2.33
CA ARG A 258 -9.47 23.19 2.17
C ARG A 258 -10.06 23.10 0.77
N ALA A 259 -9.24 23.18 -0.27
CA ALA A 259 -9.69 23.03 -1.65
C ALA A 259 -10.29 21.63 -1.90
N GLN A 260 -9.68 20.59 -1.32
CA GLN A 260 -10.21 19.22 -1.37
C GLN A 260 -11.60 19.13 -0.69
N GLY A 261 -11.78 19.76 0.47
CA GLY A 261 -13.07 19.81 1.16
C GLY A 261 -14.15 20.52 0.32
N ALA A 262 -13.80 21.65 -0.28
CA ALA A 262 -14.69 22.39 -1.18
C ALA A 262 -15.08 21.54 -2.41
N LEU A 263 -14.12 20.84 -3.01
CA LEU A 263 -14.36 19.94 -4.12
C LEU A 263 -15.31 18.81 -3.74
N ALA A 264 -15.05 18.13 -2.63
CA ALA A 264 -15.88 17.04 -2.14
C ALA A 264 -17.33 17.49 -1.88
N GLY A 265 -17.54 18.67 -1.29
CA GLY A 265 -18.88 19.24 -1.09
C GLY A 265 -19.61 19.60 -2.39
N SER A 266 -18.86 19.83 -3.47
CA SER A 266 -19.39 20.18 -4.79
C SER A 266 -19.76 18.97 -5.66
N PHE A 267 -19.37 17.76 -5.24
CA PHE A 267 -19.80 16.52 -5.86
C PHE A 267 -21.09 16.03 -5.20
N ARG A 268 -22.19 16.00 -5.96
CA ARG A 268 -23.45 15.36 -5.54
C ARG A 268 -23.52 13.96 -6.17
N PRO A 269 -23.21 12.90 -5.43
CA PRO A 269 -23.49 11.56 -5.92
C PRO A 269 -25.03 11.37 -6.01
N PRO A 270 -25.55 10.68 -7.04
CA PRO A 270 -26.93 10.21 -7.00
C PRO A 270 -27.12 9.27 -5.81
N LEU A 271 -28.28 9.40 -5.15
CA LEU A 271 -28.82 8.58 -4.05
C LEU A 271 -27.80 7.66 -3.33
N GLY A 272 -27.30 8.12 -2.18
CA GLY A 272 -26.55 7.29 -1.23
C GLY A 272 -25.11 6.94 -1.62
N GLY A 273 -24.63 7.35 -2.79
CA GLY A 273 -23.23 7.19 -3.18
C GLY A 273 -22.29 8.10 -2.38
N THR A 274 -21.00 7.75 -2.31
CA THR A 274 -19.93 8.65 -1.85
C THR A 274 -19.19 9.16 -3.07
N ALA A 275 -19.19 10.46 -3.35
CA ALA A 275 -18.32 10.97 -4.40
C ALA A 275 -16.89 11.06 -3.87
N LEU A 276 -16.00 10.30 -4.47
CA LEU A 276 -14.58 10.30 -4.13
C LEU A 276 -13.87 11.00 -5.27
N PRO A 277 -13.55 12.30 -5.17
CA PRO A 277 -12.91 13.01 -6.27
C PRO A 277 -11.52 12.42 -6.59
N PHE A 278 -10.87 11.85 -5.58
CA PHE A 278 -9.54 11.28 -5.63
C PHE A 278 -9.61 9.78 -5.38
N MET A 279 -9.29 8.97 -6.38
CA MET A 279 -9.19 7.51 -6.31
C MET A 279 -8.16 7.00 -7.34
N PRO A 280 -7.83 5.70 -7.36
CA PRO A 280 -6.91 5.16 -8.35
C PRO A 280 -7.38 5.40 -9.79
N VAL A 281 -6.46 5.91 -10.62
CA VAL A 281 -6.61 6.16 -12.06
C VAL A 281 -6.00 4.99 -12.82
N LEU A 282 -6.70 4.39 -13.78
CA LEU A 282 -6.13 3.29 -14.58
C LEU A 282 -5.92 3.66 -16.06
N PRO A 283 -4.94 3.02 -16.74
CA PRO A 283 -3.94 2.10 -16.20
C PRO A 283 -2.92 2.81 -15.29
N VAL A 284 -2.37 2.07 -14.31
CA VAL A 284 -1.29 2.62 -13.47
C VAL A 284 -0.04 2.79 -14.32
N ALA A 285 0.41 4.03 -14.47
CA ALA A 285 1.73 4.31 -15.02
C ALA A 285 2.78 3.91 -14.00
N VAL A 286 3.29 2.67 -14.10
CA VAL A 286 4.49 2.25 -13.40
C VAL A 286 5.63 2.35 -14.39
N ASP A 287 6.59 3.24 -14.13
CA ASP A 287 7.76 3.34 -15.00
C ASP A 287 8.47 1.98 -15.05
N ARG A 288 8.78 1.50 -16.26
CA ARG A 288 9.47 0.22 -16.48
C ARG A 288 10.95 0.29 -16.05
N GLY A 289 11.44 1.46 -15.66
CA GLY A 289 12.86 1.77 -15.41
C GLY A 289 13.32 1.79 -13.94
N GLY A 290 12.51 1.39 -12.96
CA GLY A 290 12.89 1.38 -11.55
C GLY A 290 13.65 0.13 -11.10
N GLY A 291 14.63 -0.33 -11.89
CA GLY A 291 15.59 -1.37 -11.50
C GLY A 291 16.71 -0.79 -10.63
N ALA A 292 16.37 -0.05 -9.58
CA ALA A 292 17.34 0.26 -8.54
C ALA A 292 17.54 -1.01 -7.72
N SER A 293 18.48 -1.83 -8.17
CA SER A 293 19.18 -2.80 -7.32
C SER A 293 19.59 -2.07 -6.05
N MET A 294 18.94 -2.36 -4.92
CA MET A 294 19.47 -2.01 -3.61
C MET A 294 20.88 -2.59 -3.51
N PRO A 295 21.92 -1.80 -3.18
CA PRO A 295 23.27 -2.34 -3.07
C PRO A 295 23.32 -3.30 -1.87
N GLY A 296 23.62 -4.59 -2.12
CA GLY A 296 23.95 -5.53 -1.05
C GLY A 296 23.44 -6.97 -1.15
N ALA A 297 22.63 -7.34 -2.16
CA ALA A 297 22.26 -8.74 -2.34
C ALA A 297 23.40 -9.52 -3.04
N SER A 298 24.45 -9.89 -2.28
CA SER A 298 25.43 -10.87 -2.76
C SER A 298 24.74 -12.24 -2.87
N ALA A 299 24.51 -12.68 -4.11
CA ALA A 299 24.08 -14.03 -4.42
C ALA A 299 25.21 -15.02 -4.07
N GLY A 300 24.95 -15.89 -3.10
CA GLY A 300 25.78 -17.03 -2.78
C GLY A 300 24.91 -18.27 -2.65
N ALA A 301 24.62 -18.93 -3.76
CA ALA A 301 24.19 -20.33 -3.79
C ALA A 301 24.56 -20.90 -5.15
N GLY A 302 25.54 -21.82 -5.14
CA GLY A 302 26.09 -22.48 -6.30
C GLY A 302 25.07 -23.35 -7.02
N ALA A 303 25.19 -23.34 -8.34
CA ALA A 303 24.50 -24.23 -9.26
C ALA A 303 24.99 -25.68 -9.09
N GLY A 304 24.05 -26.60 -8.98
CA GLY A 304 24.19 -28.00 -9.36
C GLY A 304 23.03 -28.30 -10.29
N ALA A 305 23.30 -28.25 -11.59
CA ALA A 305 22.37 -28.65 -12.62
C ALA A 305 22.54 -30.16 -12.86
N ASP A 306 21.42 -30.87 -12.94
CA ASP A 306 21.31 -32.03 -13.81
C ASP A 306 20.07 -31.83 -14.67
N ALA A 307 20.32 -31.86 -15.97
CA ALA A 307 19.35 -31.86 -17.03
C ALA A 307 18.87 -33.29 -17.25
N ASP A 308 17.61 -33.45 -17.64
CA ASP A 308 17.28 -34.38 -18.72
C ASP A 308 16.06 -33.84 -19.46
N ALA A 309 16.26 -33.71 -20.75
CA ALA A 309 15.24 -33.45 -21.75
C ALA A 309 14.82 -34.80 -22.32
N ASP A 310 13.54 -34.97 -22.63
CA ASP A 310 13.17 -35.68 -23.85
C ASP A 310 11.80 -35.23 -24.34
N ALA A 311 11.72 -35.14 -25.66
CA ALA A 311 10.64 -34.58 -26.46
C ALA A 311 9.80 -35.71 -27.13
N ASP A 312 8.87 -35.26 -27.98
CA ASP A 312 8.04 -36.02 -28.95
C ASP A 312 6.79 -36.73 -28.41
N ALA A 313 5.68 -36.85 -29.15
CA ALA A 313 5.09 -36.17 -30.32
C ALA A 313 3.67 -36.77 -30.49
N ASP A 314 2.79 -36.02 -31.14
CA ASP A 314 1.52 -36.33 -31.83
C ASP A 314 0.88 -37.75 -31.80
N ALA A 315 -0.46 -37.81 -31.66
CA ALA A 315 -1.38 -38.16 -32.78
C ALA A 315 -2.84 -38.40 -32.31
N ASP A 316 -3.77 -37.93 -33.16
CA ASP A 316 -5.23 -38.14 -33.17
C ASP A 316 -5.69 -39.61 -33.24
N ALA A 317 -6.92 -39.89 -32.75
CA ALA A 317 -8.00 -40.49 -33.57
C ALA A 317 -9.32 -40.70 -32.77
N ASP A 318 -10.41 -40.26 -33.39
CA ASP A 318 -11.83 -40.55 -33.12
C ASP A 318 -12.20 -42.04 -33.07
N ALA A 319 -13.24 -42.41 -32.31
CA ALA A 319 -14.47 -43.05 -32.83
C ALA A 319 -15.45 -43.47 -31.70
N ASP A 320 -16.54 -42.70 -31.61
CA ASP A 320 -17.95 -43.09 -31.82
C ASP A 320 -18.73 -44.08 -30.91
N ALA A 321 -20.01 -43.69 -30.78
CA ALA A 321 -21.26 -44.44 -30.62
C ALA A 321 -21.75 -44.89 -29.22
N GLY A 322 -22.96 -44.41 -28.87
CA GLY A 322 -23.84 -45.16 -27.98
C GLY A 322 -25.00 -44.39 -27.35
N ALA A 323 -26.06 -44.17 -28.12
CA ALA A 323 -27.35 -43.55 -27.78
C ALA A 323 -28.06 -44.02 -26.47
N GLY A 324 -28.94 -43.16 -25.95
CA GLY A 324 -30.00 -43.56 -25.01
C GLY A 324 -30.84 -42.40 -24.46
N ALA A 325 -31.88 -42.02 -25.21
CA ALA A 325 -32.89 -41.01 -24.84
C ALA A 325 -33.83 -41.49 -23.72
N GLY A 326 -34.47 -40.54 -23.01
CA GLY A 326 -35.58 -40.82 -22.09
C GLY A 326 -36.07 -39.60 -21.32
N THR A 327 -36.83 -38.73 -21.97
CA THR A 327 -37.74 -37.74 -21.35
C THR A 327 -39.13 -38.36 -21.17
N GLU A 328 -39.76 -38.20 -20.00
CA GLU A 328 -41.22 -38.02 -19.76
C GLU A 328 -41.49 -38.03 -18.22
N THR A 329 -41.90 -36.91 -17.61
CA THR A 329 -43.27 -36.42 -17.28
C THR A 329 -43.96 -37.06 -16.06
N GLY A 330 -44.66 -36.21 -15.28
CA GLY A 330 -45.60 -36.55 -14.21
C GLY A 330 -45.19 -35.95 -12.86
N GLY A 331 -45.97 -35.12 -12.17
CA GLY A 331 -47.33 -34.61 -12.35
C GLY A 331 -47.62 -33.62 -11.21
#